data_AF-A0A420JBU5-F1
#
_entry.id   AF-A0A420JBU5-F1
#
_cell.length_a   1.000
_cell.length_b   1.000
_cell.length_c   1.000
_cell.angle_alpha   90.00
_cell.angle_beta   90.00
_cell.angle_gamma   90.00
#
_symmetry.space_group_name_H-M   'P 1'
#
loop_
_entity.id
_entity.type
_entity.pdbx_description
1 polymer ?
#
loop_
_entity_poly.entity_id
_entity_poly.type
_entity_poly.pdbx_seq_one_letter_code
_entity_poly.pdbx_strand_id
1 'polypeptide(L)'
;MAATVNNPGIIGRKLPFVSTQKVPPHTWKQMIHHDESSGFIKAAKVECNTLLEKETFEMITTKKALQLQEEHQINSLPLKWVFTYKQDKEGRLLKHKARIC
;
A
#
# COMPACT_ATOMS: atom_id res chain seq x y z
N MET A 1 64.50 14.92 1.80
CA MET A 1 63.78 13.88 2.56
C MET A 1 62.29 14.04 2.27
N ALA A 2 61.72 13.15 1.46
CA ALA A 2 60.31 13.19 1.08
C ALA A 2 59.46 12.52 2.16
N ALA A 3 58.57 13.29 2.80
CA ALA A 3 57.59 12.75 3.75
C ALA A 3 56.28 12.48 3.00
N THR A 4 56.07 11.24 2.60
CA THR A 4 54.81 10.74 2.05
C THR A 4 53.82 10.58 3.20
N VAL A 5 52.89 11.52 3.36
CA VAL A 5 51.79 11.38 4.34
C VAL A 5 50.66 10.63 3.65
N ASN A 6 50.56 9.34 3.92
CA ASN A 6 49.46 8.48 3.50
C ASN A 6 48.15 9.00 4.13
N ASN A 7 47.20 9.43 3.29
CA ASN A 7 45.86 9.79 3.71
C ASN A 7 44.96 8.55 3.54
N PRO A 8 44.61 7.80 4.61
CA PRO A 8 43.66 6.71 4.50
C PRO A 8 42.28 7.33 4.25
N GLY A 9 41.78 7.13 3.03
CA GLY A 9 40.48 7.62 2.60
C GLY A 9 39.42 7.30 3.64
N ILE A 10 38.69 8.33 4.05
CA ILE A 10 37.39 8.16 4.71
C ILE A 10 36.47 7.55 3.65
N ILE A 11 36.52 6.22 3.53
CA ILE A 11 35.58 5.42 2.76
C ILE A 11 34.21 5.75 3.35
N GLY A 12 33.42 6.49 2.58
CA GLY A 12 32.15 7.05 3.01
C GLY A 12 31.33 6.00 3.74
N ARG A 13 31.15 6.18 5.05
CA ARG A 13 30.16 5.41 5.79
C ARG A 13 28.83 5.67 5.08
N LYS A 14 28.26 4.67 4.41
CA LYS A 14 26.84 4.71 4.03
C LYS A 14 26.09 4.88 5.35
N LEU A 15 25.64 6.11 5.62
CA LEU A 15 24.69 6.34 6.70
C LEU A 15 23.51 5.37 6.46
N PRO A 16 23.04 4.63 7.48
CA PRO A 16 21.89 3.78 7.31
C PRO A 16 20.74 4.64 6.78
N PHE A 17 20.08 4.18 5.71
CA PHE A 17 18.89 4.85 5.19
C PHE A 17 17.81 4.75 6.27
N VAL A 18 17.57 5.86 6.97
CA VAL A 18 16.46 5.98 7.90
C VAL A 18 15.24 6.35 7.07
N SER A 19 14.35 5.37 6.85
CA SER A 19 13.09 5.62 6.16
C SER A 19 12.25 6.59 6.98
N THR A 20 12.01 7.78 6.45
CA THR A 20 11.12 8.80 7.03
C THR A 20 9.63 8.52 6.72
N GLN A 21 9.34 7.34 6.16
CA GLN A 21 8.02 6.96 5.70
C GLN A 21 7.06 6.77 6.88
N LYS A 22 5.91 7.45 6.82
CA LYS A 22 4.84 7.31 7.82
C LYS A 22 4.25 5.90 7.78
N VAL A 23 3.75 5.45 8.92
CA VAL A 23 3.10 4.15 9.04
C VAL A 23 1.95 4.02 8.03
N PRO A 24 1.77 2.86 7.38
CA PRO A 24 0.67 2.67 6.44
C PRO A 24 -0.70 2.90 7.12
N PRO A 25 -1.68 3.45 6.41
CA PRO A 25 -3.02 3.63 6.94
C PRO A 25 -3.71 2.27 7.14
N HIS A 26 -4.52 2.14 8.21
CA HIS A 26 -5.24 0.91 8.53
C HIS A 26 -6.68 0.91 8.01
N THR A 27 -7.23 2.08 7.68
CA THR A 27 -8.60 2.24 7.20
C THR A 27 -8.62 3.15 5.97
N TRP A 28 -9.68 3.04 5.16
CA TRP A 28 -9.87 3.94 4.02
C TRP A 28 -9.92 5.41 4.47
N LYS A 29 -10.58 5.70 5.60
CA LYS A 29 -10.62 7.04 6.19
C LYS A 29 -9.23 7.57 6.53
N GLN A 30 -8.38 6.76 7.17
CA GLN A 30 -7.00 7.14 7.44
C GLN A 30 -6.20 7.33 6.14
N MET A 31 -6.44 6.48 5.14
CA MET A 31 -5.75 6.56 3.86
C MET A 31 -6.06 7.86 3.12
N ILE A 32 -7.31 8.33 3.10
CA ILE A 32 -7.67 9.62 2.47
C ILE A 32 -6.88 10.79 3.07
N HIS A 33 -6.63 10.76 4.38
CA HIS A 33 -5.91 11.81 5.09
C HIS A 33 -4.39 11.58 5.17
N HIS A 34 -3.88 10.51 4.54
CA HIS A 34 -2.46 10.20 4.54
C HIS A 34 -1.71 11.06 3.49
N ASP A 35 -0.49 11.51 3.82
CA ASP A 35 0.33 12.33 2.90
C ASP A 35 0.55 11.62 1.55
N GLU A 36 0.74 10.30 1.59
CA GLU A 36 0.91 9.44 0.40
C GLU A 36 -0.41 8.84 -0.11
N SER A 37 -1.56 9.42 0.24
CA SER A 37 -2.91 8.96 -0.17
C SER A 37 -3.03 8.72 -1.67
N SER A 38 -2.48 9.61 -2.49
CA SER A 38 -2.51 9.50 -3.96
C SER A 38 -1.89 8.19 -4.47
N GLY A 39 -0.83 7.70 -3.83
CA GLY A 39 -0.18 6.43 -4.15
C GLY A 39 -1.07 5.23 -3.79
N PHE A 40 -1.70 5.28 -2.62
CA PHE A 40 -2.63 4.25 -2.17
C PHE A 40 -3.92 4.20 -2.98
N ILE A 41 -4.49 5.34 -3.36
CA ILE A 41 -5.69 5.41 -4.22
C ILE A 41 -5.40 4.79 -5.59
N LYS A 42 -4.24 5.08 -6.18
CA LYS A 42 -3.82 4.45 -7.44
C LYS A 42 -3.69 2.94 -7.30
N ALA A 43 -3.08 2.47 -6.21
CA ALA A 43 -2.96 1.04 -5.93
C ALA A 43 -4.34 0.37 -5.72
N ALA A 44 -5.27 1.04 -5.02
CA ALA A 44 -6.62 0.55 -4.80
C ALA A 44 -7.43 0.46 -6.10
N LYS A 45 -7.26 1.44 -6.99
CA LYS A 45 -7.90 1.41 -8.32
C LYS A 45 -7.40 0.23 -9.16
N VAL A 46 -6.09 -0.04 -9.14
CA VAL A 46 -5.50 -1.20 -9.83
C VAL A 46 -6.07 -2.51 -9.27
N GLU A 47 -6.18 -2.63 -7.94
CA GLU A 47 -6.80 -3.79 -7.29
C GLU A 47 -8.25 -3.99 -7.74
N CYS A 48 -9.10 -2.95 -7.66
CA CYS A 48 -10.50 -3.05 -8.09
C CYS A 48 -10.62 -3.47 -9.56
N ASN A 49 -9.82 -2.87 -10.45
CA ASN A 49 -9.83 -3.23 -11.86
C ASN A 49 -9.39 -4.69 -12.07
N THR A 50 -8.34 -5.13 -11.39
CA THR A 50 -7.85 -6.52 -11.48
C THR A 50 -8.91 -7.50 -10.98
N LEU A 51 -9.67 -7.14 -9.95
CA LEU A 51 -10.77 -7.92 -9.43
C LEU A 51 -11.93 -7.98 -10.44
N LEU A 52 -12.31 -6.86 -11.04
CA LEU A 52 -13.35 -6.82 -12.08
C LEU A 52 -12.97 -7.65 -13.32
N GLU A 53 -11.72 -7.60 -13.74
CA GLU A 53 -11.18 -8.37 -14.88
C GLU A 53 -11.25 -9.90 -14.66
N LYS A 54 -11.37 -10.36 -13.41
CA LYS A 54 -11.53 -11.79 -13.12
C LYS A 54 -12.95 -12.30 -13.29
N GLU A 55 -13.92 -11.41 -13.45
CA GLU A 55 -15.34 -11.75 -13.64
C GLU A 55 -15.91 -12.66 -12.51
N THR A 56 -15.35 -12.55 -11.29
CA THR A 56 -15.76 -13.38 -10.14
C THR A 56 -16.84 -12.74 -9.27
N PHE A 57 -17.21 -11.49 -9.51
CA PHE A 57 -18.28 -10.79 -8.79
C PHE A 57 -18.93 -9.73 -9.69
N GLU A 58 -20.14 -9.33 -9.32
CA GLU A 58 -20.85 -8.21 -9.94
C GLU A 58 -20.94 -7.00 -9.00
N MET A 59 -20.87 -5.80 -9.57
CA MET A 59 -21.12 -4.56 -8.84
C MET A 59 -22.62 -4.31 -8.80
N ILE A 60 -23.23 -4.45 -7.62
CA ILE A 60 -24.65 -4.19 -7.39
C ILE A 60 -24.87 -2.92 -6.58
N THR A 61 -26.07 -2.36 -6.69
CA THR A 61 -26.48 -1.25 -5.83
C THR A 61 -26.71 -1.73 -4.40
N THR A 62 -26.57 -0.83 -3.43
CA THR A 62 -26.86 -1.13 -2.02
C THR A 62 -28.29 -1.63 -1.82
N LYS A 63 -29.26 -1.10 -2.58
CA LYS A 63 -30.66 -1.55 -2.54
C LYS A 63 -30.80 -3.02 -2.94
N LYS A 64 -30.20 -3.42 -4.08
CA LYS A 64 -30.20 -4.81 -4.54
C LYS A 64 -29.49 -5.72 -3.54
N ALA A 65 -28.36 -5.27 -2.98
CA ALA A 65 -27.62 -6.03 -1.97
C ALA A 65 -28.47 -6.33 -0.72
N LEU A 66 -29.17 -5.32 -0.18
CA LEU A 66 -30.05 -5.48 0.98
C LEU A 66 -31.22 -6.42 0.68
N GLN A 67 -31.82 -6.30 -0.49
CA GLN A 67 -32.90 -7.20 -0.92
C GLN A 67 -32.43 -8.66 -0.98
N LEU A 68 -31.30 -8.94 -1.62
CA LEU A 68 -30.73 -10.29 -1.69
C LEU A 68 -30.38 -10.84 -0.31
N GLN A 69 -29.94 -9.98 0.60
CA GLN A 69 -29.63 -10.35 1.98
C GLN A 69 -30.88 -10.84 2.72
N GLU A 70 -32.00 -10.13 2.57
CA GLU A 70 -33.29 -10.48 3.19
C GLU A 70 -33.92 -11.71 2.53
N GLU A 71 -33.98 -11.74 1.19
CA GLU A 71 -34.61 -12.81 0.42
C GLU A 71 -33.92 -14.16 0.61
N HIS A 72 -32.59 -14.16 0.60
CA HIS A 72 -31.79 -15.39 0.68
C HIS A 72 -31.17 -15.65 2.06
N GLN A 73 -31.44 -14.77 3.04
CA GLN A 73 -30.85 -14.85 4.39
C GLN A 73 -29.30 -14.98 4.36
N ILE A 74 -28.67 -14.33 3.39
CA ILE A 74 -27.22 -14.38 3.19
C ILE A 74 -26.55 -13.41 4.17
N ASN A 75 -25.50 -13.84 4.86
CA ASN A 75 -24.66 -12.91 5.62
C ASN A 75 -23.56 -12.34 4.73
N SER A 76 -23.44 -11.01 4.69
CA SER A 76 -22.35 -10.35 3.97
C SER A 76 -21.01 -10.58 4.67
N LEU A 77 -19.98 -10.93 3.90
CA LEU A 77 -18.62 -11.04 4.42
C LEU A 77 -18.02 -9.62 4.53
N PRO A 78 -17.57 -9.20 5.72
CA PRO A 78 -16.95 -7.90 5.87
C PRO A 78 -15.58 -7.90 5.17
N LEU A 79 -15.41 -7.01 4.20
CA LEU A 79 -14.14 -6.78 3.53
C LEU A 79 -13.48 -5.51 4.08
N LYS A 80 -12.15 -5.51 4.12
CA LYS A 80 -11.36 -4.33 4.50
C LYS A 80 -10.26 -4.04 3.49
N TRP A 81 -9.85 -2.77 3.46
CA TRP A 81 -8.65 -2.36 2.75
C TRP A 81 -7.40 -2.59 3.59
N VAL A 82 -6.41 -3.25 3.01
CA VAL A 82 -5.08 -3.43 3.57
C VAL A 82 -4.09 -2.62 2.75
N PHE A 83 -3.54 -1.56 3.35
CA PHE A 83 -2.54 -0.70 2.74
C PHE A 83 -1.14 -1.05 3.24
N THR A 84 -0.17 -1.12 2.33
CA THR A 84 1.22 -1.39 2.69
C THR A 84 2.17 -0.83 1.64
N TYR A 85 3.44 -0.69 2.00
CA TYR A 85 4.50 -0.30 1.08
C TYR A 85 5.25 -1.54 0.61
N LYS A 86 5.70 -1.53 -0.65
CA LYS A 86 6.76 -2.42 -1.10
C LYS A 86 8.05 -1.62 -1.04
N GLN A 87 9.03 -2.12 -0.28
CA GLN A 87 10.36 -1.53 -0.18
C GLN A 87 11.40 -2.44 -0.85
N ASP A 88 12.56 -1.87 -1.20
CA ASP A 88 13.72 -2.64 -1.62
C ASP A 88 14.55 -3.13 -0.43
N LYS A 89 15.70 -3.77 -0.70
CA LYS A 89 16.61 -4.29 0.34
C LYS A 89 17.24 -3.18 1.18
N GLU A 90 17.28 -1.97 0.63
CA GLU A 90 17.82 -0.77 1.26
C GLU A 90 16.74 0.04 2.00
N GLY A 91 15.48 -0.43 2.04
CA GLY A 91 14.36 0.22 2.72
C GLY A 91 13.71 1.36 1.93
N ARG A 92 14.10 1.57 0.66
CA ARG A 92 13.54 2.62 -0.19
C ARG A 92 12.20 2.18 -0.74
N LEU A 93 11.25 3.12 -0.82
CA LEU A 93 9.91 2.87 -1.35
C LEU A 93 9.97 2.51 -2.83
N LEU A 94 9.53 1.30 -3.18
CA LEU A 94 9.35 0.86 -4.57
C LEU A 94 7.93 1.17 -5.07
N LYS A 95 6.91 0.85 -4.27
CA LYS A 95 5.51 1.11 -4.63
C LYS A 95 4.56 1.06 -3.44
N HIS A 96 3.42 1.72 -3.60
CA HIS A 96 2.25 1.55 -2.75
C HIS A 96 1.51 0.26 -3.12
N LYS A 97 0.90 -0.39 -2.14
CA LYS A 97 0.03 -1.55 -2.32
C LYS A 97 -1.26 -1.32 -1.55
N ALA A 98 -2.37 -1.73 -2.15
CA ALA A 98 -3.69 -1.78 -1.54
C ALA A 98 -4.32 -3.11 -1.95
N ARG A 99 -4.98 -3.79 -1.01
CA ARG A 99 -5.69 -5.06 -1.23
C ARG A 99 -7.04 -5.03 -0.54
N ILE A 100 -8.02 -5.68 -1.13
CA ILE A 100 -9.29 -5.99 -0.46
C ILE A 100 -9.14 -7.39 0.16
N CYS A 101 -9.34 -7.50 1.47
CA CYS A 101 -9.20 -8.74 2.24
C CYS A 101 -10.43 -9.00 3.09
#